data_AF-A0A7J8X1T6-F1
#
_entry.id   AF-A0A7J8X1T6-F1
#
_cell.length_a   1.000
_cell.length_b   1.000
_cell.length_c   1.000
_cell.angle_alpha   90.00
_cell.angle_beta   90.00
_cell.angle_gamma   90.00
#
_symmetry.space_group_name_H-M   'P 1'
#
loop_
_entity.id
_entity.type
_entity.pdbx_description
1 polymer ?
#
loop_
_entity_poly.entity_id
_entity_poly.type
_entity_poly.pdbx_seq_one_letter_code
_entity_poly.pdbx_strand_id
1 'polypeptide(L)'
;MKSRRMKHEGVLHTALSCDDILCNILIRLPPKSITKFVIVSKRWLHLICSSSFRHSYLSRWRVGFNLLGFFVCNSLYLGRPKGGARRPRSEPALPLLSSSREGDDLKFSGVLKKLGYFIDSSDGLLLCGRHPKTYFIWNPITKQQYKLPHPRVHFEELCMAFIVEDSPDDEICYRVVRAKCESRFEEVYVVTIETFLSKISTWCYSKLRCSSTISLSPWTSGTVIGGVIHWYAAQGNIAIYDPYQHEKHIALVKLPGPFDFDEQVLGESSDGCLQYGWSCKAGLQIWVLEKGFDGYSSLFSSNEQSSLSWSLRYKLNFKIMWRKNPTLATKCVTRKETEILAFSPQDSKSVFIRSGSSIYLYHIGSGRMEVIQYQGRGSSILSDFSKVVPYFKRAWPQSTLCCGRNSST
;
A
#
# COMPACT_ATOMS: atom_id res chain seq x y z
N MET A 1 -42.10 -29.68 -45.01
CA MET A 1 -40.82 -29.49 -44.29
C MET A 1 -41.06 -28.69 -43.02
N LYS A 2 -41.02 -29.32 -41.83
CA LYS A 2 -41.07 -28.61 -40.53
C LYS A 2 -39.65 -28.59 -39.94
N SER A 3 -39.10 -27.39 -39.80
CA SER A 3 -37.79 -27.15 -39.18
C SER A 3 -37.81 -27.56 -37.71
N ARG A 4 -36.90 -28.47 -37.34
CA ARG A 4 -36.64 -28.89 -35.95
C ARG A 4 -35.88 -27.75 -35.25
N ARG A 5 -36.56 -27.00 -34.37
CA ARG A 5 -35.88 -26.18 -33.35
C ARG A 5 -35.14 -27.12 -32.41
N MET A 6 -33.81 -27.14 -32.46
CA MET A 6 -32.99 -27.85 -31.47
C MET A 6 -33.17 -27.20 -30.09
N LYS A 7 -33.31 -28.04 -29.05
CA LYS A 7 -33.37 -27.67 -27.63
C LYS A 7 -32.03 -27.07 -27.16
N HIS A 8 -31.77 -25.81 -27.49
CA HIS A 8 -30.58 -25.09 -27.01
C HIS A 8 -30.68 -24.61 -25.55
N GLU A 9 -31.90 -24.50 -25.01
CA GLU A 9 -32.17 -23.99 -23.65
C GLU A 9 -31.62 -24.90 -22.54
N GLY A 10 -31.68 -26.22 -22.71
CA GLY A 10 -31.24 -27.18 -21.68
C GLY A 10 -29.72 -27.19 -21.46
N VAL A 11 -28.94 -27.05 -22.53
CA VAL A 11 -27.47 -27.07 -22.46
C VAL A 11 -26.93 -25.81 -21.78
N LEU A 12 -27.53 -24.65 -22.06
CA LEU A 12 -27.11 -23.37 -21.51
C LEU A 12 -27.43 -23.27 -20.01
N HIS A 13 -28.61 -23.73 -19.60
CA HIS A 13 -28.96 -23.87 -18.19
C HIS A 13 -28.05 -24.86 -17.46
N THR A 14 -27.71 -25.99 -18.08
CA THR A 14 -26.80 -26.98 -17.49
C THR A 14 -25.38 -26.42 -17.34
N ALA A 15 -24.87 -25.70 -18.35
CA ALA A 15 -23.55 -25.07 -18.30
C ALA A 15 -23.45 -23.98 -17.22
N LEU A 16 -24.48 -23.12 -17.10
CA LEU A 16 -24.57 -22.11 -16.03
C LEU A 16 -24.86 -22.72 -14.65
N SER A 17 -25.23 -24.00 -14.60
CA SER A 17 -25.42 -24.74 -13.35
C SER A 17 -24.14 -25.38 -12.81
N CYS A 18 -23.03 -25.35 -13.56
CA CYS A 18 -21.71 -25.82 -13.13
C CYS A 18 -20.85 -24.63 -12.63
N ASP A 19 -20.34 -24.71 -11.40
CA ASP A 19 -19.54 -23.63 -10.81
C ASP A 19 -18.22 -23.41 -11.57
N ASP A 20 -17.58 -24.45 -12.08
CA ASP A 20 -16.33 -24.33 -12.83
C ASP A 20 -16.53 -23.58 -14.15
N ILE A 21 -17.59 -23.91 -14.90
CA ILE A 21 -17.92 -23.21 -16.15
C ILE A 21 -18.30 -21.76 -15.84
N LEU A 22 -19.09 -21.53 -14.80
CA LEU A 22 -19.49 -20.20 -14.37
C LEU A 22 -18.28 -19.34 -13.94
N CYS A 23 -17.36 -19.90 -13.14
CA CYS A 23 -16.07 -19.27 -12.80
C CYS A 23 -15.29 -18.89 -14.04
N ASN A 24 -15.15 -19.82 -15.00
CA ASN A 24 -14.42 -19.60 -16.25
C ASN A 24 -15.04 -18.52 -17.14
N ILE A 25 -16.35 -18.33 -17.08
CA ILE A 25 -17.03 -17.23 -17.76
C ILE A 25 -16.76 -15.92 -17.00
N LEU A 26 -17.02 -15.90 -15.70
CA LEU A 26 -16.94 -14.69 -14.87
C LEU A 26 -15.53 -14.11 -14.79
N ILE A 27 -14.49 -14.95 -14.76
CA ILE A 27 -13.09 -14.52 -14.72
C ILE A 27 -12.66 -13.77 -15.99
N ARG A 28 -13.36 -13.96 -17.11
CA ARG A 28 -13.09 -13.27 -18.38
C ARG A 28 -13.76 -11.90 -18.47
N LEU A 29 -14.66 -11.57 -17.54
CA LEU A 29 -15.42 -10.34 -17.55
C LEU A 29 -14.63 -9.22 -16.86
N PRO A 30 -14.70 -7.97 -17.35
CA PRO A 30 -13.94 -6.86 -16.78
C PRO A 30 -14.46 -6.44 -15.40
N PRO A 31 -13.65 -5.78 -14.56
CA PRO A 31 -14.01 -5.42 -13.18
C PRO A 31 -15.28 -4.58 -13.03
N LYS A 32 -15.61 -3.75 -14.03
CA LYS A 32 -16.84 -2.94 -14.02
C LYS A 32 -18.12 -3.77 -14.09
N SER A 33 -18.04 -5.00 -14.60
CA SER A 33 -19.17 -5.90 -14.75
C SER A 33 -19.29 -6.82 -13.53
N ILE A 34 -18.18 -7.30 -12.97
CA ILE A 34 -18.20 -8.30 -11.89
C ILE A 34 -18.94 -7.81 -10.64
N THR A 35 -18.81 -6.52 -10.30
CA THR A 35 -19.51 -5.90 -9.17
C THR A 35 -21.02 -5.91 -9.30
N LYS A 36 -21.55 -5.87 -10.54
CA LYS A 36 -22.99 -5.95 -10.82
C LYS A 36 -23.51 -7.38 -10.77
N PHE A 37 -22.66 -8.37 -10.99
CA PHE A 37 -23.08 -9.77 -11.03
C PHE A 37 -23.28 -10.40 -9.65
N VAL A 38 -22.76 -9.74 -8.62
CA VAL A 38 -22.97 -10.13 -7.22
C VAL A 38 -24.45 -10.08 -6.82
N ILE A 39 -25.26 -9.21 -7.43
CA ILE A 39 -26.70 -9.10 -7.13
C ILE A 39 -27.59 -10.05 -7.95
N VAL A 40 -27.02 -10.86 -8.84
CA VAL A 40 -27.81 -11.77 -9.71
C VAL A 40 -28.42 -12.92 -8.91
N SER A 41 -27.64 -13.55 -8.02
CA SER A 41 -28.12 -14.62 -7.14
C SER A 41 -27.17 -14.85 -5.95
N LYS A 42 -27.66 -15.51 -4.90
CA LYS A 42 -26.82 -15.93 -3.76
C LYS A 42 -25.63 -16.79 -4.19
N ARG A 43 -25.82 -17.64 -5.21
CA ARG A 43 -24.77 -18.50 -5.77
C ARG A 43 -23.66 -17.68 -6.43
N TRP A 44 -24.03 -16.71 -7.26
CA TRP A 44 -23.07 -15.82 -7.91
C TRP A 44 -22.33 -14.94 -6.90
N LEU A 45 -23.04 -14.41 -5.90
CA LEU A 45 -22.42 -13.72 -4.76
C LEU A 45 -21.38 -14.61 -4.06
N HIS A 46 -21.74 -15.84 -3.68
CA HIS A 46 -20.83 -16.75 -3.00
C HIS A 46 -19.60 -17.09 -3.84
N LEU A 47 -19.78 -17.37 -5.13
CA LEU A 47 -18.70 -17.68 -6.05
C LEU A 47 -17.77 -16.48 -6.26
N ILE A 48 -18.31 -15.27 -6.50
CA ILE A 48 -17.49 -14.06 -6.71
C ILE A 48 -16.74 -13.65 -5.43
N CYS A 49 -17.36 -13.84 -4.26
CA CYS A 49 -16.73 -13.53 -2.98
C CYS A 49 -15.82 -14.64 -2.45
N SER A 50 -15.80 -15.83 -3.05
CA SER A 50 -14.86 -16.90 -2.67
C SER A 50 -13.42 -16.47 -2.92
N SER A 51 -12.51 -16.84 -2.02
CA SER A 51 -11.12 -16.39 -2.11
C SER A 51 -10.37 -17.04 -3.27
N SER A 52 -10.71 -18.26 -3.66
CA SER A 52 -10.20 -18.92 -4.86
C SER A 52 -10.58 -18.17 -6.14
N PHE A 53 -11.85 -17.81 -6.33
CA PHE A 53 -12.26 -16.99 -7.47
C PHE A 53 -11.61 -15.62 -7.45
N ARG A 54 -11.63 -14.95 -6.30
CA ARG A 54 -10.98 -13.65 -6.11
C ARG A 54 -9.50 -13.72 -6.49
N HIS A 55 -8.75 -14.69 -5.97
CA HIS A 55 -7.33 -14.87 -6.27
C HIS A 55 -7.08 -15.04 -7.77
N SER A 56 -7.81 -15.93 -8.44
CA SER A 56 -7.69 -16.12 -9.89
C SER A 56 -8.12 -14.88 -10.69
N TYR A 57 -9.13 -14.15 -10.21
CA TYR A 57 -9.58 -12.93 -10.87
C TYR A 57 -8.54 -11.82 -10.78
N LEU A 58 -7.93 -11.64 -9.61
CA LEU A 58 -6.93 -10.61 -9.34
C LEU A 58 -5.60 -10.86 -10.05
N SER A 59 -5.24 -12.13 -10.27
CA SER A 59 -4.06 -12.47 -11.07
C SER A 59 -4.24 -12.11 -12.55
N ARG A 60 -5.49 -12.04 -13.02
CA ARG A 60 -5.83 -11.67 -14.40
C ARG A 60 -6.16 -10.19 -14.58
N TRP A 61 -6.86 -9.60 -13.62
CA TRP A 61 -7.40 -8.25 -13.72
C TRP A 61 -6.87 -7.37 -12.60
N ARG A 62 -6.44 -6.17 -12.99
CA ARG A 62 -6.24 -5.07 -12.04
C ARG A 62 -7.59 -4.47 -11.67
N VAL A 63 -7.85 -4.41 -10.37
CA VAL A 63 -9.02 -3.73 -9.80
C VAL A 63 -8.61 -2.41 -9.19
N GLY A 64 -9.53 -1.45 -9.23
CA GLY A 64 -9.32 -0.15 -8.59
C GLY A 64 -9.26 -0.24 -7.07
N PHE A 65 -9.00 0.92 -6.46
CA PHE A 65 -8.95 1.11 -5.02
C PHE A 65 -9.89 2.23 -4.60
N ASN A 66 -10.54 2.05 -3.46
CA ASN A 66 -11.35 3.05 -2.81
C ASN A 66 -10.50 3.73 -1.73
N LEU A 67 -10.41 5.07 -1.81
CA LEU A 67 -9.78 5.88 -0.77
C LEU A 67 -10.73 5.98 0.43
N LEU A 68 -10.30 5.46 1.58
CA LEU A 68 -11.08 5.52 2.81
C LEU A 68 -10.80 6.80 3.61
N GLY A 69 -9.58 7.31 3.53
CA GLY A 69 -9.15 8.53 4.19
C GLY A 69 -7.63 8.63 4.26
N PHE A 70 -7.13 9.42 5.20
CA PHE A 70 -5.69 9.58 5.44
C PHE A 70 -5.37 9.47 6.92
N PHE A 71 -4.38 8.64 7.27
CA PHE A 71 -3.83 8.62 8.62
C PHE A 71 -2.82 9.75 8.81
N VAL A 72 -2.93 10.44 9.94
CA VAL A 72 -1.95 11.45 10.35
C VAL A 72 -0.93 10.77 11.28
N CYS A 73 0.21 10.40 10.70
CA CYS A 73 1.28 9.68 11.36
C CYS A 73 2.33 10.68 11.84
N ASN A 74 2.76 10.58 13.08
CA ASN A 74 3.86 11.35 13.62
C ASN A 74 5.11 10.46 13.53
N SER A 75 6.22 11.00 13.04
CA SER A 75 7.49 10.27 12.95
C SER A 75 7.97 9.72 14.31
N LEU A 76 7.46 10.29 15.41
CA LEU A 76 7.67 9.84 16.79
C LEU A 76 7.15 8.43 17.12
N TYR A 77 6.39 7.76 16.25
CA TYR A 77 5.79 6.44 16.57
C TYR A 77 6.70 5.24 16.37
N LEU A 78 7.77 5.36 15.59
CA LEU A 78 8.61 4.23 15.19
C LEU A 78 9.95 4.17 15.95
N GLY A 79 10.07 4.85 17.08
CA GLY A 79 11.25 4.78 17.93
C GLY A 79 11.24 5.81 19.06
N ARG A 80 12.32 5.87 19.85
CA ARG A 80 12.57 7.06 20.69
C ARG A 80 13.24 8.10 19.80
N PRO A 81 12.69 9.31 19.62
CA PRO A 81 13.40 10.37 18.89
C PRO A 81 14.70 10.73 19.62
N LYS A 82 15.69 11.19 18.84
CA LYS A 82 16.85 11.91 19.39
C LYS A 82 16.32 13.10 20.21
N GLY A 83 16.61 13.13 21.51
CA GLY A 83 16.12 14.15 22.44
C GLY A 83 15.01 13.71 23.40
N GLY A 84 14.54 12.46 23.36
CA GLY A 84 13.66 11.91 24.38
C GLY A 84 12.23 12.46 24.40
N ALA A 85 11.85 13.26 23.40
CA ALA A 85 10.50 13.76 23.23
C ALA A 85 9.50 12.58 23.17
N ARG A 86 8.58 12.54 24.14
CA ARG A 86 7.48 11.58 24.13
C ARG A 86 6.23 12.31 23.64
N ARG A 87 5.43 11.60 22.85
CA ARG A 87 4.12 12.12 22.48
C ARG A 87 3.27 12.40 23.73
N PRO A 88 2.56 13.54 23.79
CA PRO A 88 1.58 13.79 24.83
C PRO A 88 0.53 12.67 24.88
N ARG A 89 0.17 12.22 26.09
CA ARG A 89 -0.85 11.16 26.27
C ARG A 89 -2.23 11.53 25.71
N SER A 90 -2.48 12.83 25.50
CA SER A 90 -3.73 13.38 24.99
C SER A 90 -3.92 13.20 23.48
N GLU A 91 -2.86 12.92 22.72
CA GLU A 91 -2.92 12.90 21.26
C GLU A 91 -3.35 11.50 20.75
N PRO A 92 -4.35 11.40 19.85
CA PRO A 92 -4.99 10.13 19.51
C PRO A 92 -4.07 9.13 18.81
N ALA A 93 -4.21 7.85 19.17
CA ALA A 93 -3.50 6.68 18.62
C ALA A 93 -3.26 6.74 17.10
N LEU A 94 -4.40 6.79 16.41
CA LEU A 94 -4.60 6.62 14.97
C LEU A 94 -5.59 7.70 14.49
N PRO A 95 -5.15 8.95 14.30
CA PRO A 95 -6.02 9.99 13.76
C PRO A 95 -6.29 9.73 12.28
N LEU A 96 -7.56 9.50 11.95
CA LEU A 96 -8.03 9.28 10.58
C LEU A 96 -8.81 10.50 10.07
N LEU A 97 -8.33 11.06 8.97
CA LEU A 97 -9.01 12.03 8.14
C LEU A 97 -9.86 11.27 7.12
N SER A 98 -11.06 10.87 7.54
CA SER A 98 -11.98 10.12 6.69
C SER A 98 -12.41 10.95 5.48
N SER A 99 -12.42 10.33 4.31
CA SER A 99 -12.89 10.90 3.04
C SER A 99 -14.05 10.10 2.41
N SER A 100 -14.62 9.15 3.15
CA SER A 100 -15.66 8.24 2.65
C SER A 100 -16.57 7.78 3.79
N ARG A 101 -17.75 7.24 3.45
CA ARG A 101 -18.66 6.65 4.45
C ARG A 101 -18.01 5.53 5.24
N GLU A 102 -17.31 4.61 4.58
CA GLU A 102 -16.57 3.52 5.24
C GLU A 102 -15.46 4.07 6.16
N GLY A 103 -14.79 5.14 5.74
CA GLY A 103 -13.81 5.85 6.58
C GLY A 103 -14.45 6.49 7.81
N ASP A 104 -15.65 7.04 7.67
CA ASP A 104 -16.40 7.67 8.76
C ASP A 104 -16.81 6.60 9.78
N ASP A 105 -17.37 5.48 9.31
CA ASP A 105 -17.72 4.34 10.15
C ASP A 105 -16.50 3.86 10.96
N LEU A 106 -15.32 3.74 10.32
CA LEU A 106 -14.08 3.36 10.99
C LEU A 106 -13.65 4.41 12.03
N LYS A 107 -13.65 5.69 11.67
CA LYS A 107 -13.26 6.80 12.54
C LYS A 107 -14.15 6.89 13.78
N PHE A 108 -15.47 6.79 13.61
CA PHE A 108 -16.45 6.96 14.67
C PHE A 108 -16.70 5.70 15.50
N SER A 109 -16.29 4.51 15.03
CA SER A 109 -16.34 3.27 15.81
C SER A 109 -15.56 3.33 17.13
N GLY A 110 -14.61 4.26 17.25
CA GLY A 110 -13.71 4.37 18.40
C GLY A 110 -12.61 3.30 18.47
N VAL A 111 -12.60 2.32 17.55
CA VAL A 111 -11.62 1.22 17.56
C VAL A 111 -10.18 1.73 17.39
N LEU A 112 -9.99 2.74 16.54
CA LEU A 112 -8.69 3.35 16.27
C LEU A 112 -8.02 3.88 17.55
N LYS A 113 -8.80 4.30 18.55
CA LYS A 113 -8.26 4.76 19.85
C LYS A 113 -7.63 3.64 20.67
N LYS A 114 -7.99 2.38 20.41
CA LYS A 114 -7.54 1.19 21.14
C LYS A 114 -6.36 0.47 20.46
N LEU A 115 -6.17 0.69 19.16
CA LEU A 115 -5.23 -0.05 18.31
C LEU A 115 -3.77 0.43 18.37
N GLY A 116 -3.49 1.53 19.08
CA GLY A 116 -2.14 2.10 19.15
C GLY A 116 -1.86 3.02 17.97
N TYR A 117 -0.67 2.95 17.38
CA TYR A 117 -0.20 3.84 16.32
C TYR A 117 -0.27 3.18 14.94
N PHE A 118 -0.41 4.00 13.90
CA PHE A 118 -0.30 3.55 12.51
C PHE A 118 1.13 3.09 12.22
N ILE A 119 1.26 1.99 11.50
CA ILE A 119 2.55 1.52 10.97
C ILE A 119 2.45 1.44 9.45
N ASP A 120 1.49 0.65 8.94
CA ASP A 120 1.30 0.43 7.51
C ASP A 120 -0.13 -0.04 7.21
N SER A 121 -0.48 -0.08 5.93
CA SER A 121 -1.74 -0.66 5.45
C SER A 121 -1.53 -1.40 4.14
N SER A 122 -2.17 -2.55 3.99
CA SER A 122 -2.10 -3.35 2.76
C SER A 122 -3.45 -4.01 2.51
N ASP A 123 -3.97 -3.88 1.29
CA ASP A 123 -5.29 -4.39 0.86
C ASP A 123 -6.46 -4.04 1.81
N GLY A 124 -6.43 -2.86 2.42
CA GLY A 124 -7.42 -2.42 3.41
C GLY A 124 -7.22 -2.98 4.82
N LEU A 125 -6.31 -3.92 5.07
CA LEU A 125 -5.91 -4.29 6.42
C LEU A 125 -4.93 -3.25 7.00
N LEU A 126 -5.00 -3.02 8.31
CA LEU A 126 -4.13 -2.10 9.02
C LEU A 126 -3.13 -2.86 9.88
N LEU A 127 -1.84 -2.56 9.70
CA LEU A 127 -0.81 -2.88 10.68
C LEU A 127 -0.66 -1.69 11.63
N CYS A 128 -0.84 -1.95 12.91
CA CYS A 128 -0.81 -0.93 13.95
C CYS A 128 -0.24 -1.48 15.26
N GLY A 129 0.08 -0.61 16.21
CA GLY A 129 0.44 -1.04 17.55
C GLY A 129 1.36 -0.07 18.29
N ARG A 130 1.98 -0.57 19.36
CA ARG A 130 3.00 0.18 20.12
C ARG A 130 4.36 -0.40 19.78
N HIS A 131 4.98 0.20 18.76
CA HIS A 131 6.30 -0.14 18.28
C HIS A 131 7.38 0.08 19.37
N PRO A 132 8.48 -0.70 19.41
CA PRO A 132 8.79 -1.89 18.62
C PRO A 132 8.27 -3.22 19.21
N LYS A 133 7.37 -3.17 20.20
CA LYS A 133 7.05 -4.33 21.05
C LYS A 133 5.79 -5.09 20.68
N THR A 134 4.72 -4.39 20.31
CA THR A 134 3.40 -4.98 20.14
C THR A 134 2.77 -4.54 18.83
N TYR A 135 2.28 -5.51 18.07
CA TYR A 135 1.67 -5.31 16.76
C TYR A 135 0.31 -5.98 16.69
N PHE A 136 -0.59 -5.36 15.93
CA PHE A 136 -1.92 -5.82 15.66
C PHE A 136 -2.22 -5.67 14.18
N ILE A 137 -2.88 -6.67 13.61
CA ILE A 137 -3.58 -6.54 12.34
C ILE A 137 -5.04 -6.27 12.63
N TRP A 138 -5.58 -5.20 12.06
CA TRP A 138 -7.00 -4.88 12.13
C TRP A 138 -7.62 -5.03 10.74
N ASN A 139 -8.66 -5.86 10.66
CA ASN A 139 -9.50 -5.96 9.48
C ASN A 139 -10.74 -5.07 9.68
N PRO A 140 -10.88 -3.96 8.95
CA PRO A 140 -12.03 -3.06 9.09
C PRO A 140 -13.37 -3.69 8.67
N ILE A 141 -13.34 -4.71 7.81
CA ILE A 141 -14.54 -5.35 7.25
C ILE A 141 -15.10 -6.37 8.24
N THR A 142 -14.25 -7.30 8.70
CA THR A 142 -14.67 -8.32 9.67
C THR A 142 -14.70 -7.80 11.09
N LYS A 143 -14.13 -6.60 11.34
CA LYS A 143 -13.93 -6.02 12.68
C LYS A 143 -13.13 -6.94 13.61
N GLN A 144 -12.29 -7.78 13.03
CA GLN A 144 -11.42 -8.70 13.76
C GLN A 144 -10.05 -8.06 13.98
N GLN A 145 -9.49 -8.35 15.15
CA GLN A 145 -8.16 -7.92 15.56
C GLN A 145 -7.29 -9.15 15.79
N TYR A 146 -6.11 -9.17 15.17
CA TYR A 146 -5.12 -10.24 15.33
C TYR A 146 -3.90 -9.67 16.03
N LYS A 147 -3.65 -10.10 17.27
CA LYS A 147 -2.44 -9.73 18.01
C LYS A 147 -1.28 -10.61 17.56
N LEU A 148 -0.20 -10.00 17.11
CA LEU A 148 1.02 -10.74 16.76
C LEU A 148 1.75 -11.18 18.04
N PRO A 149 2.43 -12.34 18.01
CA PRO A 149 3.32 -12.73 19.09
C PRO A 149 4.43 -11.69 19.27
N HIS A 150 5.01 -11.64 20.46
CA HIS A 150 6.12 -10.74 20.71
C HIS A 150 7.28 -11.09 19.77
N PRO A 151 7.92 -10.09 19.14
CA PRO A 151 9.10 -10.35 18.33
C PRO A 151 10.24 -10.91 19.18
N ARG A 152 11.02 -11.83 18.63
CA ARG A 152 12.08 -12.55 19.35
C ARG A 152 13.35 -11.70 19.46
N VAL A 153 13.54 -10.77 18.53
CA VAL A 153 14.74 -9.92 18.49
C VAL A 153 14.38 -8.46 18.70
N HIS A 154 15.12 -7.83 19.61
CA HIS A 154 15.07 -6.38 19.80
C HIS A 154 15.93 -5.68 18.75
N PHE A 155 15.31 -4.77 17.99
CA PHE A 155 16.01 -3.84 17.12
C PHE A 155 15.77 -2.44 17.68
N GLU A 156 16.84 -1.69 17.89
CA GLU A 156 16.79 -0.31 18.39
C GLU A 156 16.21 0.61 17.31
N GLU A 157 16.78 0.54 16.10
CA GLU A 157 16.28 1.20 14.90
C GLU A 157 15.88 0.14 13.87
N LEU A 158 14.72 0.34 13.23
CA LEU A 158 14.21 -0.58 12.22
C LEU A 158 13.26 0.13 11.25
N CYS A 159 13.09 -0.46 10.07
CA CYS A 159 11.99 -0.20 9.15
C CYS A 159 11.12 -1.46 9.02
N MET A 160 9.87 -1.29 8.58
CA MET A 160 8.92 -2.41 8.46
C MET A 160 8.36 -2.52 7.06
N ALA A 161 7.69 -3.63 6.76
CA ALA A 161 6.84 -3.76 5.59
C ALA A 161 5.67 -4.70 5.91
N PHE A 162 4.50 -4.42 5.35
CA PHE A 162 3.31 -5.22 5.52
C PHE A 162 2.78 -5.74 4.18
N ILE A 163 2.67 -7.06 4.06
CA ILE A 163 2.17 -7.73 2.85
C ILE A 163 0.92 -8.50 3.21
N VAL A 164 -0.18 -8.25 2.51
CA VAL A 164 -1.35 -9.14 2.50
C VAL A 164 -1.24 -10.03 1.28
N GLU A 165 -1.31 -11.33 1.50
CA GLU A 165 -1.18 -12.37 0.48
C GLU A 165 -2.60 -12.83 0.11
N ASP A 166 -2.93 -12.82 -1.19
CA ASP A 166 -4.20 -13.40 -1.66
C ASP A 166 -4.10 -14.95 -1.53
N SER A 167 -4.91 -15.55 -0.66
CA SER A 167 -4.96 -17.00 -0.40
C SER A 167 -6.19 -17.63 -1.07
N PRO A 168 -6.10 -18.85 -1.63
CA PRO A 168 -7.28 -19.55 -2.16
C PRO A 168 -8.23 -20.07 -1.06
N ASP A 169 -7.75 -20.24 0.18
CA ASP A 169 -8.40 -21.03 1.23
C ASP A 169 -9.29 -20.20 2.19
N ASP A 170 -9.79 -19.03 1.77
CA ASP A 170 -10.58 -18.08 2.58
C ASP A 170 -9.90 -17.54 3.86
N GLU A 171 -8.69 -18.00 4.18
CA GLU A 171 -7.88 -17.50 5.28
C GLU A 171 -7.10 -16.23 4.90
N ILE A 172 -7.13 -15.24 5.80
CA ILE A 172 -6.33 -14.02 5.65
C ILE A 172 -4.85 -14.36 5.84
N CYS A 173 -4.11 -14.40 4.74
CA CYS A 173 -2.67 -14.61 4.75
C CYS A 173 -1.95 -13.26 4.73
N TYR A 174 -0.98 -13.09 5.63
CA TYR A 174 -0.19 -11.87 5.68
C TYR A 174 1.20 -12.11 6.26
N ARG A 175 2.09 -11.17 5.92
CA ARG A 175 3.48 -11.12 6.35
C ARG A 175 3.81 -9.75 6.89
N VAL A 176 4.51 -9.73 8.04
CA VAL A 176 5.09 -8.51 8.60
C VAL A 176 6.59 -8.68 8.66
N VAL A 177 7.33 -7.83 7.97
CA VAL A 177 8.80 -7.86 7.96
C VAL A 177 9.31 -6.69 8.80
N ARG A 178 10.22 -6.97 9.72
CA ARG A 178 10.99 -6.00 10.50
C ARG A 178 12.44 -6.09 10.04
N ALA A 179 13.00 -5.02 9.52
CA ALA A 179 14.41 -4.98 9.10
C ALA A 179 15.20 -4.05 10.01
N LYS A 180 16.30 -4.55 10.57
CA LYS A 180 17.20 -3.78 11.42
C LYS A 180 17.85 -2.67 10.59
N CYS A 181 17.84 -1.46 11.12
CA CYS A 181 18.59 -0.34 10.59
C CYS A 181 19.87 -0.20 11.40
N GLU A 182 21.03 -0.27 10.75
CA GLU A 182 22.33 -0.09 11.38
C GLU A 182 22.83 1.32 11.06
N SER A 183 23.05 2.14 12.09
CA SER A 183 23.52 3.52 11.96
C SER A 183 25.04 3.67 12.08
N ARG A 184 25.79 2.56 12.08
CA ARG A 184 27.24 2.56 12.33
C ARG A 184 28.00 2.89 11.05
N PHE A 185 29.17 3.51 11.21
CA PHE A 185 30.11 3.86 10.13
C PHE A 185 30.85 2.65 9.54
N GLU A 186 30.55 1.44 10.01
CA GLU A 186 31.15 0.21 9.50
C GLU A 186 30.49 -0.22 8.19
N GLU A 187 31.28 -0.74 7.25
CA GLU A 187 30.76 -1.29 6.01
C GLU A 187 29.96 -2.57 6.27
N VAL A 188 28.65 -2.42 6.37
CA VAL A 188 27.71 -3.52 6.58
C VAL A 188 27.16 -3.96 5.24
N TYR A 189 27.37 -5.24 4.90
CA TYR A 189 26.86 -5.87 3.67
C TYR A 189 25.65 -6.78 3.94
N VAL A 190 25.10 -6.74 5.15
CA VAL A 190 24.06 -7.66 5.60
C VAL A 190 22.95 -6.91 6.32
N VAL A 191 21.71 -7.11 5.90
CA VAL A 191 20.53 -6.64 6.63
C VAL A 191 19.94 -7.79 7.44
N THR A 192 19.80 -7.58 8.74
CA THR A 192 19.12 -8.55 9.61
C THR A 192 17.62 -8.27 9.60
N ILE A 193 16.81 -9.30 9.34
CA ILE A 193 15.35 -9.21 9.33
C ILE A 193 14.69 -10.22 10.26
N GLU A 194 13.50 -9.87 10.72
CA GLU A 194 12.57 -10.77 11.38
C GLU A 194 11.23 -10.71 10.65
N THR A 195 10.73 -11.87 10.19
CA THR A 195 9.52 -11.98 9.39
C THR A 195 8.47 -12.77 10.14
N PHE A 196 7.31 -12.17 10.40
CA PHE A 196 6.13 -12.87 10.87
C PHE A 196 5.32 -13.40 9.69
N LEU A 197 4.89 -14.65 9.78
CA LEU A 197 4.00 -15.30 8.82
C LEU A 197 2.72 -15.73 9.51
N SER A 198 1.56 -15.32 8.99
CA SER A 198 0.27 -15.68 9.61
C SER A 198 0.04 -17.20 9.61
N LYS A 199 0.37 -17.89 8.52
CA LYS A 199 0.19 -19.35 8.34
C LYS A 199 0.83 -20.20 9.43
N ILE A 200 2.01 -19.80 9.90
CA ILE A 200 2.75 -20.53 10.96
C ILE A 200 2.74 -19.78 12.28
N SER A 201 2.08 -18.62 12.34
CA SER A 201 1.92 -17.76 13.53
C SER A 201 3.21 -17.52 14.33
N THR A 202 4.36 -17.44 13.66
CA THR A 202 5.67 -17.31 14.31
C THR A 202 6.57 -16.33 13.57
N TRP A 203 7.54 -15.77 14.31
CA TRP A 203 8.60 -14.92 13.79
C TRP A 203 9.80 -15.77 13.35
N CYS A 204 10.24 -15.54 12.12
CA CYS A 204 11.41 -16.17 11.50
C CYS A 204 12.54 -15.14 11.37
N TYR A 205 13.71 -15.47 11.89
CA TYR A 205 14.91 -14.67 11.76
C TYR A 205 15.64 -14.97 10.45
N SER A 206 16.18 -13.96 9.78
CA SER A 206 17.01 -14.12 8.58
C SER A 206 18.03 -13.00 8.42
N LYS A 207 19.09 -13.29 7.66
CA LYS A 207 20.11 -12.31 7.25
C LYS A 207 20.08 -12.23 5.72
N LEU A 208 19.89 -11.02 5.19
CA LEU A 208 19.90 -10.73 3.77
C LEU A 208 21.29 -10.20 3.39
N ARG A 209 21.91 -10.75 2.35
CA ARG A 209 23.20 -10.28 1.84
C ARG A 209 23.00 -9.23 0.75
N CYS A 210 23.86 -8.22 0.73
CA CYS A 210 23.92 -7.21 -0.30
C CYS A 210 25.32 -7.25 -0.94
N SER A 211 25.40 -6.99 -2.24
CA SER A 211 26.67 -6.85 -2.97
C SER A 211 27.40 -5.53 -2.68
N SER A 212 26.78 -4.62 -1.94
CA SER A 212 27.32 -3.29 -1.61
C SER A 212 27.00 -2.93 -0.16
N THR A 213 27.71 -1.93 0.38
CA THR A 213 27.44 -1.40 1.72
C THR A 213 26.01 -0.88 1.79
N ILE A 214 25.26 -1.35 2.78
CA ILE A 214 23.84 -1.07 2.96
C ILE A 214 23.54 -0.56 4.36
N SER A 215 22.80 0.54 4.42
CA SER A 215 22.21 1.06 5.66
C SER A 215 20.78 1.50 5.35
N LEU A 216 19.81 0.85 5.98
CA LEU A 216 18.38 1.15 5.78
C LEU A 216 17.96 2.40 6.56
N SER A 217 17.10 3.22 5.97
CA SER A 217 16.54 4.38 6.64
C SER A 217 15.53 3.94 7.70
N PRO A 218 15.75 4.28 8.98
CA PRO A 218 14.89 3.85 10.06
C PRO A 218 13.53 4.55 10.03
N TRP A 219 12.56 3.98 10.75
CA TRP A 219 11.27 4.63 11.03
C TRP A 219 10.42 4.88 9.77
N THR A 220 10.61 4.04 8.77
CA THR A 220 9.82 4.04 7.53
C THR A 220 9.08 2.71 7.37
N SER A 221 7.94 2.74 6.67
CA SER A 221 7.37 1.52 6.10
C SER A 221 7.81 1.40 4.65
N GLY A 222 8.18 0.18 4.26
CA GLY A 222 8.56 -0.18 2.91
C GLY A 222 7.34 -0.23 2.01
N THR A 223 7.53 0.19 0.76
CA THR A 223 6.50 0.10 -0.27
C THR A 223 6.50 -1.29 -0.87
N VAL A 224 5.35 -1.95 -0.86
CA VAL A 224 5.21 -3.32 -1.38
C VAL A 224 4.56 -3.27 -2.75
N ILE A 225 5.25 -3.80 -3.77
CA ILE A 225 4.77 -3.83 -5.15
C ILE A 225 4.91 -5.26 -5.66
N GLY A 226 3.79 -5.88 -6.02
CA GLY A 226 3.78 -7.27 -6.49
C GLY A 226 4.42 -8.27 -5.50
N GLY A 227 4.36 -7.98 -4.20
CA GLY A 227 4.98 -8.81 -3.16
C GLY A 227 6.46 -8.49 -2.86
N VAL A 228 7.10 -7.64 -3.66
CA VAL A 228 8.49 -7.20 -3.45
C VAL A 228 8.51 -5.94 -2.58
N ILE A 229 9.40 -5.91 -1.59
CA ILE A 229 9.54 -4.83 -0.62
C ILE A 229 10.60 -3.83 -1.07
N HIS A 230 10.27 -2.54 -0.99
CA HIS A 230 11.15 -1.43 -1.33
C HIS A 230 11.30 -0.51 -0.11
N TRP A 231 12.49 -0.48 0.49
CA TRP A 231 12.83 0.40 1.60
C TRP A 231 13.75 1.53 1.16
N TYR A 232 13.63 2.69 1.79
CA TYR A 232 14.67 3.71 1.67
C TYR A 232 15.95 3.27 2.37
N ALA A 233 17.08 3.61 1.76
CA ALA A 233 18.42 3.36 2.26
C ALA A 233 19.28 4.62 2.15
N ALA A 234 20.36 4.65 2.92
CA ALA A 234 21.32 5.75 2.95
C ALA A 234 21.89 6.07 1.56
N GLN A 235 22.40 7.29 1.42
CA GLN A 235 23.02 7.80 0.19
C GLN A 235 22.05 7.83 -1.02
N GLY A 236 20.75 7.96 -0.75
CA GLY A 236 19.75 8.07 -1.81
C GLY A 236 19.48 6.77 -2.55
N ASN A 237 19.53 5.64 -1.84
CA ASN A 237 19.27 4.34 -2.43
C ASN A 237 17.90 3.80 -2.02
N ILE A 238 17.36 2.88 -2.82
CA ILE A 238 16.25 2.01 -2.46
C ILE A 238 16.80 0.59 -2.33
N ALA A 239 16.51 -0.04 -1.20
CA ALA A 239 16.79 -1.45 -0.97
C ALA A 239 15.57 -2.28 -1.38
N ILE A 240 15.80 -3.28 -2.25
CA ILE A 240 14.77 -4.11 -2.86
C ILE A 240 14.96 -5.54 -2.36
N TYR A 241 13.92 -6.08 -1.71
CA TYR A 241 13.90 -7.43 -1.17
C TYR A 241 12.66 -8.18 -1.64
N ASP A 242 12.88 -9.32 -2.29
CA ASP A 242 11.84 -10.26 -2.68
C ASP A 242 11.75 -11.40 -1.65
N PRO A 243 10.67 -11.47 -0.84
CA PRO A 243 10.52 -12.50 0.19
C PRO A 243 10.18 -13.89 -0.36
N TYR A 244 9.88 -14.03 -1.65
CA TYR A 244 9.52 -15.30 -2.28
C TYR A 244 10.70 -15.98 -2.98
N GLN A 245 11.81 -15.27 -3.16
CA GLN A 245 13.03 -15.86 -3.68
C GLN A 245 13.74 -16.70 -2.61
N HIS A 246 14.30 -17.84 -3.03
CA HIS A 246 15.07 -18.72 -2.14
C HIS A 246 16.36 -18.06 -1.65
N GLU A 247 16.95 -17.21 -2.50
CA GLU A 247 18.16 -16.48 -2.16
C GLU A 247 17.84 -15.32 -1.23
N LYS A 248 18.48 -15.31 -0.05
CA LYS A 248 18.35 -14.24 0.94
C LYS A 248 19.22 -13.05 0.54
N HIS A 249 18.86 -12.41 -0.57
CA HIS A 249 19.58 -11.27 -1.12
C HIS A 249 18.74 -9.98 -1.05
N ILE A 250 19.42 -8.84 -0.93
CA ILE A 250 18.82 -7.51 -0.99
C ILE A 250 19.62 -6.67 -1.97
N ALA A 251 18.94 -6.12 -2.97
CA ALA A 251 19.55 -5.30 -4.01
C ALA A 251 19.46 -3.81 -3.65
N LEU A 252 20.39 -3.00 -4.14
CA LEU A 252 20.36 -1.55 -4.02
C LEU A 252 20.22 -0.89 -5.37
N VAL A 253 19.33 0.09 -5.46
CA VAL A 253 19.14 0.92 -6.64
C VAL A 253 19.22 2.38 -6.24
N LYS A 254 20.09 3.14 -6.90
CA LYS A 254 20.26 4.57 -6.66
C LYS A 254 19.06 5.35 -7.21
N LEU A 255 18.50 6.26 -6.40
CA LEU A 255 17.42 7.14 -6.82
C LEU A 255 17.93 8.24 -7.78
N PRO A 256 17.09 8.76 -8.67
CA PRO A 256 17.42 9.91 -9.51
C PRO A 256 17.25 11.24 -8.75
N GLY A 257 18.14 12.20 -9.00
CA GLY A 257 18.07 13.56 -8.43
C GLY A 257 18.87 13.76 -7.14
N PRO A 258 18.90 15.00 -6.60
CA PRO A 258 19.57 15.30 -5.34
C PRO A 258 18.80 14.71 -4.16
N PHE A 259 19.49 14.02 -3.24
CA PHE A 259 18.88 13.38 -2.07
C PHE A 259 18.78 14.30 -0.85
N ASP A 260 19.33 15.51 -0.95
CA ASP A 260 19.55 16.42 0.18
C ASP A 260 18.36 17.34 0.51
N PHE A 261 17.24 17.34 -0.23
CA PHE A 261 16.05 18.11 0.14
C PHE A 261 14.71 17.49 -0.32
N ASP A 262 13.65 17.76 0.47
CA ASP A 262 12.21 17.66 0.23
C ASP A 262 11.49 16.28 0.21
N GLU A 263 10.15 16.31 0.28
CA GLU A 263 9.23 15.16 0.40
C GLU A 263 9.36 14.15 -0.75
N GLN A 264 9.47 12.87 -0.38
CA GLN A 264 9.69 11.74 -1.29
C GLN A 264 8.63 10.66 -1.08
N VAL A 265 8.20 10.06 -2.18
CA VAL A 265 7.21 8.99 -2.18
C VAL A 265 7.57 7.89 -3.15
N LEU A 266 7.23 6.65 -2.79
CA LEU A 266 7.26 5.50 -3.66
C LEU A 266 5.82 5.03 -3.94
N GLY A 267 5.63 4.35 -5.05
CA GLY A 267 4.35 3.76 -5.39
C GLY A 267 4.43 2.79 -6.56
N GLU A 268 3.31 2.16 -6.86
CA GLU A 268 3.17 1.26 -8.00
C GLU A 268 2.56 2.00 -9.20
N SER A 269 3.21 1.87 -10.35
CA SER A 269 2.71 2.39 -11.62
C SER A 269 1.54 1.60 -12.18
N SER A 270 0.86 2.16 -13.17
CA SER A 270 -0.15 1.44 -13.97
C SER A 270 0.39 0.19 -14.67
N ASP A 271 1.68 0.17 -15.00
CA ASP A 271 2.44 -0.96 -15.55
C ASP A 271 3.01 -1.91 -14.47
N GLY A 272 2.78 -1.62 -13.18
CA GLY A 272 3.24 -2.42 -12.03
C GLY A 272 4.72 -2.27 -11.69
N CYS A 273 5.35 -1.20 -12.18
CA CYS A 273 6.73 -0.82 -11.92
C CYS A 273 6.83 0.09 -10.70
N LEU A 274 8.02 0.12 -10.09
CA LEU A 274 8.32 1.08 -9.03
C LEU A 274 8.33 2.51 -9.61
N GLN A 275 7.49 3.37 -9.03
CA GLN A 275 7.54 4.81 -9.27
C GLN A 275 8.16 5.50 -8.06
N TYR A 276 8.93 6.54 -8.36
CA TYR A 276 9.53 7.41 -7.37
C TYR A 276 9.14 8.85 -7.70
N GLY A 277 8.60 9.54 -6.71
CA GLY A 277 8.23 10.93 -6.81
C GLY A 277 8.94 11.74 -5.76
N TRP A 278 9.40 12.93 -6.15
CA TRP A 278 9.90 13.92 -5.20
C TRP A 278 9.37 15.29 -5.60
N SER A 279 9.21 16.17 -4.63
CA SER A 279 8.78 17.54 -4.85
C SER A 279 9.65 18.51 -4.10
N CYS A 280 9.99 19.64 -4.70
CA CYS A 280 10.60 20.78 -4.03
C CYS A 280 9.73 22.02 -4.11
N LYS A 281 10.18 23.13 -3.52
CA LYS A 281 9.48 24.44 -3.61
C LYS A 281 9.11 24.86 -5.03
N ALA A 282 9.88 24.44 -6.04
CA ALA A 282 9.62 24.79 -7.44
C ALA A 282 8.57 23.91 -8.13
N GLY A 283 8.40 22.66 -7.71
CA GLY A 283 7.61 21.67 -8.44
C GLY A 283 7.90 20.23 -8.03
N LEU A 284 7.42 19.28 -8.82
CA LEU A 284 7.65 17.85 -8.61
C LEU A 284 8.17 17.15 -9.85
N GLN A 285 8.84 16.02 -9.62
CA GLN A 285 9.23 15.07 -10.65
C GLN A 285 8.80 13.67 -10.28
N ILE A 286 8.41 12.89 -11.29
CA ILE A 286 8.01 11.50 -11.15
C ILE A 286 8.83 10.67 -12.13
N TRP A 287 9.51 9.68 -11.58
CA TRP A 287 10.40 8.75 -12.26
C TRP A 287 9.83 7.35 -12.14
N VAL A 288 10.10 6.51 -13.13
CA VAL A 288 9.74 5.09 -13.08
C VAL A 288 10.97 4.25 -13.35
N LEU A 289 11.14 3.23 -12.53
CA LEU A 289 12.21 2.25 -12.71
C LEU A 289 11.78 1.30 -13.83
N GLU A 290 12.54 1.30 -14.92
CA GLU A 290 12.27 0.44 -16.06
C GLU A 290 12.50 -1.03 -15.65
N LYS A 291 11.54 -1.91 -15.92
CA LYS A 291 11.71 -3.34 -15.70
C LYS A 291 12.49 -3.94 -16.86
N GLY A 292 13.50 -4.75 -16.56
CA GLY A 292 14.06 -5.68 -17.52
C GLY A 292 13.06 -6.77 -17.91
N PHE A 293 13.39 -7.57 -18.93
CA PHE A 293 12.56 -8.70 -19.37
C PHE A 293 12.26 -9.70 -18.23
N ASP A 294 13.18 -9.86 -17.27
CA ASP A 294 13.05 -10.76 -16.11
C ASP A 294 12.53 -10.04 -14.85
N GLY A 295 11.94 -8.85 -14.98
CA GLY A 295 11.45 -8.07 -13.84
C GLY A 295 12.58 -7.64 -12.90
N TYR A 296 12.46 -7.97 -11.61
CA TYR A 296 13.51 -7.74 -10.61
C TYR A 296 14.52 -8.88 -10.52
N SER A 297 14.29 -10.03 -11.18
CA SER A 297 15.18 -11.20 -11.07
C SER A 297 16.60 -10.90 -11.53
N SER A 298 16.76 -9.99 -12.51
CA SER A 298 18.07 -9.53 -12.98
C SER A 298 18.87 -8.76 -11.93
N LEU A 299 18.24 -8.19 -10.89
CA LEU A 299 18.94 -7.53 -9.77
C LEU A 299 19.64 -8.50 -8.82
N PHE A 300 19.26 -9.78 -8.88
CA PHE A 300 19.76 -10.81 -7.99
C PHE A 300 20.79 -11.72 -8.68
N SER A 301 20.99 -11.58 -10.00
CA SER A 301 22.02 -12.28 -10.75
C SER A 301 23.40 -11.64 -10.50
N SER A 302 24.37 -12.45 -10.06
CA SER A 302 25.73 -11.99 -9.74
C SER A 302 26.59 -11.61 -10.95
N ASN A 303 26.13 -11.89 -12.18
CA ASN A 303 27.00 -11.89 -13.36
C ASN A 303 26.80 -10.72 -14.32
N GLU A 304 25.74 -9.93 -14.17
CA GLU A 304 25.57 -8.70 -14.95
C GLU A 304 25.06 -7.61 -14.04
N GLN A 305 25.75 -6.47 -14.06
CA GLN A 305 25.29 -5.25 -13.42
C GLN A 305 24.11 -4.74 -14.25
N SER A 306 22.94 -5.35 -14.05
CA SER A 306 21.71 -4.96 -14.70
C SER A 306 21.45 -3.51 -14.32
N SER A 307 21.77 -2.60 -15.23
CA SER A 307 21.65 -1.17 -15.03
C SER A 307 20.17 -0.83 -15.15
N LEU A 308 19.40 -1.07 -14.07
CA LEU A 308 18.05 -0.56 -14.00
C LEU A 308 18.10 0.95 -14.19
N SER A 309 17.49 1.42 -15.27
CA SER A 309 17.41 2.82 -15.63
C SER A 309 16.16 3.43 -15.03
N TRP A 310 16.32 4.62 -14.46
CA TRP A 310 15.20 5.49 -14.14
C TRP A 310 14.83 6.33 -15.36
N SER A 311 13.56 6.28 -15.75
CA SER A 311 13.01 7.17 -16.77
C SER A 311 12.19 8.29 -16.12
N LEU A 312 12.48 9.55 -16.50
CA LEU A 312 11.66 10.68 -16.08
C LEU A 312 10.32 10.60 -16.82
N ARG A 313 9.24 10.39 -16.07
CA ARG A 313 7.90 10.26 -16.64
C ARG A 313 7.16 11.60 -16.65
N TYR A 314 7.27 12.37 -15.56
CA TYR A 314 6.62 13.68 -15.45
C TYR A 314 7.47 14.71 -14.72
N LYS A 315 7.38 15.96 -15.17
CA LYS A 315 7.92 17.14 -14.50
C LYS A 315 6.85 18.22 -14.44
N LEU A 316 6.52 18.67 -13.24
CA LEU A 316 5.44 19.62 -13.00
C LEU A 316 5.96 20.81 -12.20
N ASN A 317 5.62 22.03 -12.62
CA ASN A 317 5.90 23.23 -11.85
C ASN A 317 4.66 23.64 -11.05
N PHE A 318 4.80 23.86 -9.75
CA PHE A 318 3.65 24.17 -8.89
C PHE A 318 2.99 25.50 -9.24
N LYS A 319 3.73 26.52 -9.65
CA LYS A 319 3.13 27.80 -10.09
C LYS A 319 2.25 27.61 -11.32
N ILE A 320 2.68 26.79 -12.28
CA ILE A 320 1.90 26.47 -13.48
C ILE A 320 0.65 25.66 -13.10
N MET A 321 0.81 24.66 -12.22
CA MET A 321 -0.29 23.83 -11.72
C MET A 321 -1.39 24.67 -11.06
N TRP A 322 -1.03 25.57 -10.13
CA TRP A 322 -1.97 26.45 -9.44
C TRP A 322 -2.65 27.45 -10.40
N ARG A 323 -1.92 27.98 -11.39
CA ARG A 323 -2.49 28.87 -12.43
C ARG A 323 -3.58 28.18 -13.27
N LYS A 324 -3.45 26.87 -13.54
CA LYS A 324 -4.47 26.10 -14.25
C LYS A 324 -5.72 25.82 -13.40
N ASN A 325 -5.63 25.99 -12.08
CA ASN A 325 -6.71 25.69 -11.14
C ASN A 325 -7.00 26.92 -10.24
N PRO A 326 -7.40 28.07 -10.82
CA PRO A 326 -7.44 29.37 -10.13
C PRO A 326 -8.44 29.43 -8.97
N THR A 327 -9.56 28.71 -9.07
CA THR A 327 -10.58 28.63 -8.02
C THR A 327 -10.08 27.95 -6.74
N LEU A 328 -9.06 27.09 -6.86
CA LEU A 328 -8.42 26.41 -5.74
C LEU A 328 -7.20 27.19 -5.25
N ALA A 329 -6.50 27.88 -6.15
CA ALA A 329 -5.36 28.72 -5.81
C ALA A 329 -5.72 29.84 -4.82
N THR A 330 -6.92 30.43 -4.91
CA THR A 330 -7.39 31.46 -3.96
C THR A 330 -7.56 30.95 -2.54
N LYS A 331 -7.81 29.64 -2.34
CA LYS A 331 -7.85 29.00 -1.01
C LYS A 331 -6.46 28.64 -0.48
N CYS A 332 -5.48 28.53 -1.36
CA CYS A 332 -4.08 28.20 -1.06
C CYS A 332 -3.20 29.43 -0.78
N VAL A 333 -3.77 30.63 -0.62
CA VAL A 333 -3.04 31.90 -0.38
C VAL A 333 -2.24 31.90 0.95
N THR A 334 -2.33 30.84 1.76
CA THR A 334 -1.40 30.63 2.87
C THR A 334 0.00 30.27 2.35
N ARG A 335 1.05 30.94 2.85
CA ARG A 335 2.50 30.76 2.54
C ARG A 335 3.09 29.34 2.78
N LYS A 336 2.28 28.29 2.83
CA LYS A 336 2.73 26.93 3.14
C LYS A 336 3.20 26.21 1.89
N GLU A 337 4.27 25.43 2.03
CA GLU A 337 4.91 24.73 0.93
C GLU A 337 3.95 23.68 0.33
N THR A 338 4.01 23.53 -1.00
CA THR A 338 3.24 22.53 -1.75
C THR A 338 4.14 21.33 -1.94
N GLU A 339 3.64 20.15 -1.60
CA GLU A 339 4.45 18.93 -1.51
C GLU A 339 3.71 17.74 -2.09
N ILE A 340 4.46 16.79 -2.65
CA ILE A 340 3.94 15.48 -3.04
C ILE A 340 3.60 14.69 -1.77
N LEU A 341 2.43 14.05 -1.75
CA LEU A 341 1.96 13.30 -0.59
C LEU A 341 2.02 11.79 -0.80
N ALA A 342 1.50 11.31 -1.93
CA ALA A 342 1.46 9.90 -2.30
C ALA A 342 1.01 9.72 -3.75
N PHE A 343 1.31 8.57 -4.33
CA PHE A 343 0.71 8.15 -5.60
C PHE A 343 -0.69 7.55 -5.38
N SER A 344 -1.54 7.67 -6.39
CA SER A 344 -2.76 6.86 -6.45
C SER A 344 -2.37 5.41 -6.79
N PRO A 345 -2.87 4.40 -6.05
CA PRO A 345 -2.47 3.01 -6.26
C PRO A 345 -2.70 2.55 -7.70
N GLN A 346 -1.66 1.99 -8.32
CA GLN A 346 -1.70 1.46 -9.70
C GLN A 346 -2.13 2.48 -10.76
N ASP A 347 -1.96 3.78 -10.50
CA ASP A 347 -2.27 4.85 -11.42
C ASP A 347 -1.07 5.78 -11.60
N SER A 348 -0.50 5.77 -12.81
CA SER A 348 0.63 6.63 -13.16
C SER A 348 0.24 8.09 -13.40
N LYS A 349 -1.05 8.41 -13.51
CA LYS A 349 -1.52 9.71 -14.01
C LYS A 349 -2.12 10.59 -12.92
N SER A 350 -2.20 10.10 -11.69
CA SER A 350 -2.79 10.83 -10.58
C SER A 350 -1.89 10.81 -9.34
N VAL A 351 -1.74 11.98 -8.72
CA VAL A 351 -0.88 12.16 -7.54
C VAL A 351 -1.60 12.97 -6.49
N PHE A 352 -1.49 12.57 -5.23
CA PHE A 352 -1.96 13.36 -4.11
C PHE A 352 -0.92 14.44 -3.79
N ILE A 353 -1.39 15.68 -3.72
CA ILE A 353 -0.58 16.85 -3.40
C ILE A 353 -1.14 17.47 -2.12
N ARG A 354 -0.25 17.81 -1.21
CA ARG A 354 -0.59 18.52 0.02
C ARG A 354 -0.17 19.99 -0.10
N SER A 355 -1.03 20.88 0.40
CA SER A 355 -0.66 22.27 0.62
C SER A 355 -1.29 22.72 1.94
N GLY A 356 -0.43 22.94 2.94
CA GLY A 356 -0.86 23.18 4.31
C GLY A 356 -1.65 22.01 4.89
N SER A 357 -2.90 22.26 5.28
CA SER A 357 -3.83 21.20 5.72
C SER A 357 -4.59 20.59 4.54
N SER A 358 -4.68 21.24 3.39
CA SER A 358 -5.51 20.74 2.30
C SER A 358 -4.80 19.64 1.51
N ILE A 359 -5.58 18.64 1.08
CA ILE A 359 -5.13 17.54 0.23
C ILE A 359 -5.89 17.61 -1.08
N TYR A 360 -5.16 17.49 -2.18
CA TYR A 360 -5.67 17.56 -3.53
C TYR A 360 -5.28 16.31 -4.30
N LEU A 361 -6.15 15.87 -5.21
CA LEU A 361 -5.81 14.87 -6.23
C LEU A 361 -5.56 15.61 -7.53
N TYR A 362 -4.34 15.52 -8.06
CA TYR A 362 -3.95 16.14 -9.30
C TYR A 362 -3.85 15.10 -10.42
N HIS A 363 -4.61 15.31 -11.49
CA HIS A 363 -4.62 14.47 -12.68
C HIS A 363 -3.64 15.01 -13.71
N ILE A 364 -2.45 14.42 -13.81
CA ILE A 364 -1.32 14.92 -14.60
C ILE A 364 -1.70 15.07 -16.08
N GLY A 365 -2.42 14.10 -16.65
CA GLY A 365 -2.79 14.11 -18.06
C GLY A 365 -3.76 15.22 -18.46
N SER A 366 -4.71 15.57 -17.57
CA SER A 366 -5.71 16.61 -17.85
C SER A 366 -5.33 17.98 -17.26
N GLY A 367 -4.39 18.01 -16.31
CA GLY A 367 -4.05 19.20 -15.52
C GLY A 367 -5.14 19.63 -14.54
N ARG A 368 -6.19 18.83 -14.37
CA ARG A 368 -7.29 19.09 -13.43
C ARG A 368 -6.90 18.70 -12.02
N MET A 369 -7.40 19.45 -11.05
CA MET A 369 -7.17 19.21 -9.64
C MET A 369 -8.49 19.14 -8.88
N GLU A 370 -8.61 18.17 -8.01
CA GLU A 370 -9.78 17.92 -7.18
C GLU A 370 -9.41 18.09 -5.71
N VAL A 371 -10.28 18.74 -4.94
CA VAL A 371 -10.09 18.86 -3.48
C VAL A 371 -10.60 17.59 -2.83
N ILE A 372 -9.75 16.92 -2.05
CA ILE A 372 -10.19 15.79 -1.25
C ILE A 372 -10.82 16.32 0.04
N GLN A 373 -12.14 16.22 0.12
CA GLN A 373 -12.87 16.54 1.34
C GLN A 373 -12.61 15.46 2.36
N TYR A 374 -12.19 15.86 3.55
CA TYR A 374 -12.03 14.95 4.67
C TYR A 374 -12.53 15.58 5.97
N GLN A 375 -12.93 14.72 6.90
CA GLN A 375 -13.37 15.18 8.22
C GLN A 375 -12.20 15.38 9.17
N GLY A 376 -11.83 16.64 9.39
CA GLY A 376 -10.89 17.09 10.41
C GLY A 376 -10.79 18.60 10.33
N ARG A 377 -11.11 19.32 11.41
CA ARG A 377 -10.88 20.78 11.40
C ARG A 377 -9.40 21.00 11.08
N GLY A 378 -9.06 21.98 10.24
CA GLY A 378 -7.70 22.19 9.69
C GLY A 378 -6.55 22.31 10.72
N SER A 379 -6.85 22.28 12.02
CA SER A 379 -5.92 22.13 13.14
C SER A 379 -5.45 20.70 13.42
N SER A 380 -6.00 19.65 12.79
CA SER A 380 -5.65 18.25 13.09
C SER A 380 -4.38 17.72 12.41
N ILE A 381 -3.86 18.43 11.41
CA ILE A 381 -2.57 18.12 10.79
C ILE A 381 -1.57 19.17 11.25
N LEU A 382 -0.73 18.84 12.24
CA LEU A 382 0.39 19.69 12.64
C LEU A 382 1.48 19.60 11.56
N SER A 383 1.89 20.75 11.03
CA SER A 383 2.68 20.84 9.78
C SER A 383 4.05 20.19 9.88
N ASP A 384 4.72 20.31 11.03
CA ASP A 384 6.18 20.15 11.05
C ASP A 384 6.66 18.72 11.36
N PHE A 385 5.76 17.80 11.77
CA PHE A 385 6.14 16.43 12.16
C PHE A 385 5.14 15.33 11.76
N SER A 386 4.11 15.67 10.99
CA SER A 386 3.06 14.73 10.62
C SER A 386 3.19 14.28 9.17
N LYS A 387 3.60 13.02 8.96
CA LYS A 387 3.44 12.31 7.69
C LYS A 387 1.98 11.92 7.50
N VAL A 388 1.38 12.31 6.39
CA VAL A 388 -0.01 11.96 6.08
C VAL A 388 0.01 10.81 5.08
N VAL A 389 -0.60 9.68 5.43
CA VAL A 389 -0.56 8.46 4.60
C VAL A 389 -1.97 8.13 4.13
N PRO A 390 -2.22 8.01 2.81
CA PRO A 390 -3.53 7.61 2.32
C PRO A 390 -3.82 6.16 2.69
N TYR A 391 -5.08 5.89 3.01
CA TYR A 391 -5.57 4.57 3.36
C TYR A 391 -6.55 4.08 2.31
N PHE A 392 -6.15 3.01 1.63
CA PHE A 392 -6.92 2.43 0.54
C PHE A 392 -7.44 1.04 0.89
N LYS A 393 -8.57 0.70 0.27
CA LYS A 393 -9.12 -0.65 0.23
C LYS A 393 -9.37 -1.02 -1.22
N ARG A 394 -9.02 -2.25 -1.62
CA ARG A 394 -9.27 -2.73 -2.98
C ARG A 394 -10.77 -2.76 -3.25
N ALA A 395 -11.17 -2.31 -4.44
CA ALA A 395 -12.58 -2.22 -4.86
C ALA A 395 -13.11 -3.61 -5.27
N TRP A 396 -13.17 -4.53 -4.30
CA TRP A 396 -13.68 -5.88 -4.47
C TRP A 396 -14.99 -6.09 -3.70
N PRO A 397 -15.98 -6.79 -4.28
CA PRO A 397 -17.18 -7.16 -3.54
C PRO A 397 -16.85 -8.01 -2.33
N GLN A 398 -17.32 -7.58 -1.17
CA GLN A 398 -17.17 -8.32 0.08
C GLN A 398 -18.52 -8.38 0.76
N SER A 399 -18.88 -9.56 1.27
CA SER A 399 -20.13 -9.78 1.97
C SER A 399 -19.86 -10.59 3.23
N THR A 400 -20.39 -10.12 4.36
CA THR A 400 -20.36 -10.85 5.62
C THR A 400 -21.13 -12.17 5.54
N LEU A 401 -22.09 -12.28 4.60
CA LEU A 401 -22.81 -13.52 4.30
C LEU A 401 -21.88 -14.62 3.77
N CYS A 402 -20.76 -14.24 3.14
CA CYS A 402 -19.78 -15.17 2.59
C CYS A 402 -18.69 -15.53 3.63
N CYS A 403 -18.49 -14.71 4.66
CA CYS A 403 -17.56 -14.97 5.76
C CYS A 403 -18.15 -15.88 6.87
N GLY A 404 -19.37 -16.40 6.67
CA GLY A 404 -20.07 -17.26 7.63
C GLY A 404 -19.81 -18.74 7.39
N ARG A 405 -18.64 -19.25 7.80
CA ARG A 405 -18.47 -20.68 8.12
C ARG A 405 -17.76 -20.81 9.47
N ASN A 406 -18.47 -21.44 10.40
CA ASN A 406 -18.02 -22.01 11.68
C ASN A 406 -17.70 -21.03 12.82
N SER A 407 -18.74 -20.45 13.42
CA SER A 407 -18.81 -20.35 14.88
C SER A 407 -19.95 -21.25 15.36
N SER A 408 -19.69 -22.55 15.37
CA SER A 408 -20.55 -23.54 15.99
C SER A 408 -19.67 -24.54 16.72
N THR A 409 -19.27 -24.15 17.93
CA THR A 409 -19.20 -24.90 19.21
C THR A 409 -18.31 -24.11 20.16
#